data_AF-A0A848Z8Q8-F1
#
_entry.id   AF-A0A848Z8Q8-F1
#
_cell.length_a   1.000
_cell.length_b   1.000
_cell.length_c   1.000
_cell.angle_alpha   90.00
_cell.angle_beta   90.00
_cell.angle_gamma   90.00
#
_symmetry.space_group_name_H-M   'P 1'
#
loop_
_entity.id
_entity.type
_entity.pdbx_description
1 polymer ?
#
loop_
_entity_poly.entity_id
_entity_poly.type
_entity_poly.pdbx_seq_one_letter_code
_entity_poly.pdbx_strand_id
1 'polypeptide(L)'
;PYLIRLKTAGPFAFAGVWENWIDKASGERIESCTIIVTQANALVAPIHDRMPVILAPDDYDSWLDPAAADGRTLLRPYPAEAMEAFPVSPRVGNVKNDDAGLIEPVHA
;
A
#
# COMPACT_ATOMS: atom_id res chain seq x y z
N PRO A 1 -4.11 2.29 -16.61
CA PRO A 1 -3.88 2.07 -15.16
C PRO A 1 -3.96 0.58 -14.87
N TYR A 2 -3.31 0.13 -13.81
CA TYR A 2 -3.34 -1.26 -13.37
C TYR A 2 -3.93 -1.33 -11.97
N LEU A 3 -4.70 -2.37 -11.70
CA LEU A 3 -5.02 -2.78 -10.34
C LEU A 3 -4.02 -3.86 -9.94
N ILE A 4 -3.41 -3.70 -8.78
CA ILE A 4 -2.48 -4.66 -8.17
C ILE A 4 -3.12 -5.12 -6.86
N ARG A 5 -3.23 -6.43 -6.66
CA ARG A 5 -3.79 -7.01 -5.42
C ARG A 5 -3.10 -8.31 -5.03
N LEU A 6 -3.34 -8.76 -3.80
CA LEU A 6 -2.98 -10.12 -3.40
C LEU A 6 -3.94 -11.12 -4.04
N LYS A 7 -3.43 -12.30 -4.41
CA LYS A 7 -4.24 -13.39 -4.99
C LYS A 7 -5.32 -13.92 -4.05
N THR A 8 -5.19 -13.66 -2.74
CA THR A 8 -6.22 -13.97 -1.74
C THR A 8 -7.48 -13.11 -1.91
N ALA A 9 -7.39 -12.00 -2.67
CA ALA A 9 -8.46 -11.03 -2.90
C ALA A 9 -9.09 -10.42 -1.62
N GLY A 10 -8.46 -10.62 -0.47
CA GLY A 10 -8.86 -10.05 0.82
C GLY A 10 -8.10 -8.76 1.16
N PRO A 11 -8.50 -8.06 2.22
CA PRO A 11 -7.75 -6.93 2.74
C PRO A 11 -6.37 -7.38 3.25
N PHE A 12 -5.40 -6.48 3.15
CA PHE A 12 -4.02 -6.67 3.62
C PHE A 12 -3.48 -5.33 4.12
N ALA A 13 -2.38 -5.37 4.88
CA ALA A 13 -1.80 -4.18 5.48
C ALA A 13 -0.59 -3.65 4.69
N PHE A 14 -0.46 -2.32 4.65
CA PHE A 14 0.78 -1.66 4.30
C PHE A 14 1.53 -1.22 5.55
N ALA A 15 2.87 -1.26 5.50
CA ALA A 15 3.68 -0.60 6.51
C ALA A 15 3.52 0.91 6.37
N GLY A 16 3.26 1.59 7.49
CA GLY A 16 3.07 3.03 7.52
C GLY A 16 3.45 3.62 8.86
N VAL A 17 3.88 4.88 8.83
CA VAL A 17 4.12 5.68 10.04
C VAL A 17 3.04 6.73 10.15
N TRP A 18 2.77 7.15 11.38
CA TRP A 18 1.79 8.20 11.66
C TRP A 18 2.36 9.17 12.69
N GLU A 19 1.85 10.39 12.66
CA GLU A 19 2.22 11.43 13.61
C GLU A 19 1.00 12.29 13.95
N ASN A 20 1.00 12.75 15.19
CA ASN A 20 0.13 13.80 15.66
C ASN A 20 0.96 15.07 15.87
N TRP A 21 0.81 16.04 14.97
CA TRP A 21 1.53 17.30 14.99
C TRP A 21 0.62 18.44 15.46
N ILE A 22 1.14 19.38 16.23
CA ILE A 22 0.42 20.56 16.69
C ILE A 22 1.10 21.81 16.12
N ASP A 23 0.36 22.58 15.32
CA ASP A 23 0.80 23.88 14.83
C ASP A 23 0.97 24.84 16.02
N LYS A 24 2.19 25.35 16.20
CA LYS A 24 2.50 26.21 17.35
C LYS A 24 1.89 27.61 17.25
N ALA A 25 1.54 28.08 16.05
CA ALA A 25 0.98 29.40 15.81
C ALA A 25 -0.55 29.40 15.88
N SER A 26 -1.21 28.40 15.28
CA SER A 26 -2.67 28.29 15.26
C SER A 26 -3.24 27.42 16.39
N GLY A 27 -2.43 26.53 16.98
CA GLY A 27 -2.89 25.50 17.91
C GLY A 27 -3.63 24.34 17.23
N GLU A 28 -3.65 24.31 15.90
CA GLU A 28 -4.32 23.26 15.12
C GLU A 28 -3.61 21.91 15.29
N ARG A 29 -4.40 20.85 15.46
CA ARG A 29 -3.91 19.47 15.51
C ARG A 29 -4.03 18.82 14.14
N ILE A 30 -2.91 18.33 13.61
CA ILE A 30 -2.86 17.53 12.39
C ILE A 30 -2.51 16.09 12.76
N GLU A 31 -3.46 15.19 12.54
CA GLU A 31 -3.22 13.76 12.59
C GLU A 31 -3.04 13.23 11.17
N SER A 32 -1.88 12.65 10.91
CA SER A 32 -1.51 12.24 9.55
C SER A 32 -0.74 10.93 9.56
N CYS A 33 -0.76 10.25 8.42
CA CYS A 33 0.02 9.04 8.20
C CYS A 33 0.60 9.02 6.79
N THR A 34 1.60 8.16 6.60
CA THR A 34 2.18 7.91 5.29
C THR A 34 2.51 6.43 5.13
N ILE A 35 2.41 5.96 3.89
CA ILE A 35 2.73 4.59 3.50
C ILE A 35 4.22 4.52 3.16
N ILE A 36 4.92 3.51 3.70
CA ILE A 36 6.31 3.24 3.33
C ILE A 36 6.33 2.51 1.98
N VAL A 37 7.19 2.99 1.09
CA VAL A 37 7.44 2.38 -0.22
C VAL A 37 8.82 1.75 -0.27
N THR A 38 8.96 0.74 -1.11
CA THR A 38 10.20 0.02 -1.41
C THR A 38 10.35 -0.14 -2.93
N GLN A 39 11.45 -0.75 -3.38
CA GLN A 39 11.66 -1.10 -4.78
C GLN A 39 10.56 -2.06 -5.27
N ALA A 40 10.14 -1.93 -6.52
CA ALA A 40 9.18 -2.86 -7.10
C ALA A 40 9.74 -4.29 -7.18
N ASN A 41 8.88 -5.28 -6.95
CA ASN A 41 9.19 -6.69 -7.24
C ASN A 41 9.04 -6.99 -8.74
N ALA A 42 9.30 -8.24 -9.15
CA ALA A 42 9.24 -8.64 -10.55
C ALA A 42 7.86 -8.46 -11.23
N LEU A 43 6.75 -8.50 -10.46
CA LEU A 43 5.40 -8.27 -10.99
C LEU A 43 5.13 -6.77 -11.22
N VAL A 44 5.59 -5.91 -10.30
CA VAL A 44 5.28 -4.48 -10.32
C VAL A 44 6.28 -3.68 -11.16
N ALA A 45 7.52 -4.14 -11.29
CA ALA A 45 8.59 -3.43 -12.01
C ALA A 45 8.25 -3.04 -13.47
N PRO A 46 7.50 -3.84 -14.25
CA PRO A 46 7.04 -3.41 -15.58
C PRO A 46 6.00 -2.27 -15.56
N ILE A 47 5.37 -2.01 -14.42
CA ILE A 47 4.29 -1.00 -14.23
C ILE A 47 4.86 0.27 -13.56
N HIS A 48 5.70 0.13 -12.54
CA HIS A 48 6.30 1.24 -11.78
C HIS A 48 7.58 0.78 -11.06
N ASP A 49 8.52 1.69 -10.79
CA ASP A 49 9.78 1.42 -10.08
C ASP A 49 9.66 1.20 -8.56
N ARG A 50 8.49 1.51 -7.97
CA ARG A 50 8.24 1.46 -6.53
C ARG A 50 6.94 0.72 -6.24
N MET A 51 6.87 0.12 -5.07
CA MET A 51 5.65 -0.46 -4.53
C MET A 51 5.52 -0.15 -3.04
N PRO A 52 4.31 -0.12 -2.47
CA PRO A 52 4.14 -0.12 -1.03
C PRO A 52 4.78 -1.35 -0.38
N VAL A 53 5.29 -1.20 0.85
CA VAL A 53 5.67 -2.34 1.69
C VAL A 53 4.38 -2.98 2.20
N ILE A 54 4.08 -4.19 1.73
CA ILE A 54 2.98 -5.02 2.22
C ILE A 54 3.50 -5.85 3.39
N LEU A 55 2.79 -5.84 4.52
CA LEU A 55 3.12 -6.66 5.68
C LEU A 55 2.39 -8.01 5.58
N ALA A 56 3.08 -9.10 5.90
CA ALA A 56 2.42 -10.40 6.08
C ALA A 56 1.66 -10.41 7.41
N PRO A 57 0.54 -11.15 7.53
CA PRO A 57 -0.22 -11.23 8.78
C PRO A 57 0.62 -11.59 10.01
N ASP A 58 1.60 -12.49 9.84
CA ASP A 58 2.50 -12.94 10.92
C ASP A 58 3.46 -11.82 11.38
N ASP A 59 3.67 -10.78 10.59
CA ASP A 59 4.54 -9.65 10.91
C ASP A 59 3.78 -8.48 11.58
N TYR A 60 2.45 -8.54 11.71
CA TYR A 60 1.64 -7.43 12.23
C TYR A 60 1.98 -7.07 13.67
N ASP A 61 2.09 -8.07 14.55
CA ASP A 61 2.41 -7.84 15.96
C ASP A 61 3.80 -7.22 16.10
N SER A 62 4.78 -7.74 15.35
CA SER A 62 6.13 -7.17 15.36
C SER A 62 6.22 -5.77 14.75
N TRP A 63 5.33 -5.41 13.84
CA TRP A 63 5.26 -4.05 13.27
C TRP A 63 4.65 -3.04 14.25
N LEU A 64 3.63 -3.47 14.99
CA LEU A 64 2.85 -2.60 15.89
C LEU A 64 3.43 -2.51 17.30
N ASP A 65 4.26 -3.47 17.72
CA ASP A 65 4.88 -3.49 19.04
C ASP A 65 6.03 -2.48 19.15
N PRO A 66 5.91 -1.43 20.00
CA PRO A 66 6.97 -0.46 20.22
C PRO A 66 8.25 -1.05 20.85
N ALA A 67 8.15 -2.23 21.47
CA ALA A 67 9.26 -2.94 22.09
C ALA A 67 9.91 -3.98 21.16
N ALA A 68 9.35 -4.22 19.96
CA ALA A 68 9.89 -5.19 19.02
C ALA A 68 11.25 -4.73 18.46
N ALA A 69 11.97 -5.71 17.90
CA ALA A 69 13.23 -5.47 17.19
C ALA A 69 13.04 -4.53 15.99
N ASP A 70 14.14 -4.05 15.40
CA ASP A 70 14.15 -3.07 14.32
C ASP A 70 13.19 -3.41 13.16
N GLY A 71 12.06 -2.69 13.08
CA GLY A 71 11.03 -2.84 12.06
C GLY A 71 11.53 -2.60 10.62
N ARG A 72 12.73 -2.03 10.45
CA ARG A 72 13.39 -1.91 9.13
C ARG A 72 13.60 -3.25 8.44
N THR A 73 13.68 -4.34 9.19
CA THR A 73 13.81 -5.70 8.64
C THR A 73 12.58 -6.16 7.83
N LEU A 74 11.42 -5.53 8.06
CA LEU A 74 10.17 -5.78 7.35
C LEU A 74 10.03 -4.94 6.07
N LEU A 75 10.92 -3.97 5.82
CA LEU A 75 10.83 -3.01 4.70
C LEU A 75 11.37 -3.59 3.39
N ARG A 76 10.74 -4.65 2.91
CA ARG A 76 11.15 -5.41 1.72
C ARG A 76 9.99 -5.56 0.72
N PRO A 77 10.28 -5.77 -0.58
CA PRO A 77 9.24 -6.04 -1.56
C PRO A 77 8.46 -7.31 -1.21
N TYR A 78 7.14 -7.29 -1.42
CA TYR A 78 6.30 -8.46 -1.18
C TYR A 78 6.55 -9.55 -2.26
N PRO A 79 6.38 -10.85 -1.95
CA PRO A 79 6.55 -11.92 -2.92
C PRO A 79 5.64 -11.75 -4.15
N ALA A 80 6.23 -11.72 -5.34
CA ALA A 80 5.52 -11.46 -6.60
C ALA A 80 4.50 -12.56 -6.93
N GLU A 81 4.83 -13.80 -6.59
CA GLU A 81 4.01 -14.99 -6.78
C GLU A 81 2.70 -14.98 -5.99
N ALA A 82 2.62 -14.18 -4.91
CA ALA A 82 1.43 -14.00 -4.09
C ALA A 82 0.52 -12.87 -4.59
N MET A 83 0.93 -12.18 -5.65
CA MET A 83 0.27 -10.98 -6.17
C MET A 83 -0.22 -11.21 -7.60
N GLU A 84 -1.17 -10.40 -8.03
CA GLU A 84 -1.61 -10.30 -9.41
C GLU A 84 -1.80 -8.83 -9.81
N ALA A 85 -1.64 -8.57 -11.11
CA ALA A 85 -1.83 -7.24 -11.68
C ALA A 85 -2.52 -7.36 -13.05
N PHE A 86 -3.52 -6.52 -13.28
CA PHE A 86 -4.24 -6.48 -14.56
C PHE A 86 -4.69 -5.06 -14.90
N PRO A 87 -4.83 -4.73 -16.20
CA PRO A 87 -5.27 -3.41 -16.62
C PRO A 87 -6.73 -3.17 -16.22
N VAL A 88 -7.03 -1.95 -15.79
CA VAL A 88 -8.38 -1.49 -15.45
C VAL A 88 -8.73 -0.22 -16.23
N SER A 89 -9.99 0.18 -16.17
CA SER A 89 -10.47 1.38 -16.86
C SER A 89 -9.72 2.65 -16.43
N PRO A 90 -9.36 3.56 -17.37
CA PRO A 90 -8.84 4.89 -17.05
C PRO A 90 -9.76 5.74 -16.16
N ARG A 91 -11.04 5.37 -16.04
CA ARG A 91 -12.02 6.01 -15.13
C ARG A 91 -11.49 6.14 -13.71
N VAL A 92 -10.69 5.18 -13.23
CA VAL A 92 -10.10 5.19 -11.87
C VAL A 92 -9.20 6.40 -11.60
N GLY A 93 -8.66 7.05 -12.65
CA GLY A 93 -7.84 8.25 -12.52
C GLY A 93 -8.62 9.52 -12.13
N ASN A 94 -9.95 9.50 -12.17
CA ASN A 94 -10.79 10.61 -11.74
C ASN A 94 -11.54 10.24 -10.47
N VAL A 95 -11.18 10.91 -9.36
CA VAL A 95 -11.69 10.68 -7.99
C VAL A 95 -13.21 10.88 -7.83
N LYS A 96 -13.89 11.45 -8.83
CA LYS A 96 -15.36 11.55 -8.83
C LYS A 96 -16.05 10.24 -9.16
N ASN A 97 -15.34 9.27 -9.73
CA ASN A 97 -15.87 7.94 -9.98
C ASN A 97 -15.65 7.07 -8.72
N ASP A 98 -16.72 6.45 -8.22
CA ASP A 98 -16.69 5.56 -7.05
C ASP A 98 -17.73 4.45 -7.23
N ASP A 99 -17.44 3.49 -8.11
CA ASP A 99 -18.29 2.35 -8.39
C ASP A 99 -17.46 1.06 -8.52
N ALA A 100 -18.11 -0.08 -8.30
CA ALA A 100 -17.46 -1.40 -8.35
C ALA A 100 -16.81 -1.69 -9.71
N GLY A 101 -17.27 -1.07 -10.80
CA GLY A 101 -16.67 -1.26 -12.14
C GLY A 101 -15.25 -0.72 -12.28
N LEU A 102 -14.75 0.08 -11.33
CA LEU A 102 -13.40 0.65 -11.37
C LEU A 102 -12.29 -0.38 -11.13
N ILE A 103 -12.61 -1.50 -10.48
CA ILE A 103 -11.66 -2.57 -10.17
C ILE A 103 -11.78 -3.76 -11.12
N GLU A 104 -12.72 -3.71 -12.07
CA GLU A 104 -12.92 -4.78 -13.04
C GLU A 104 -11.85 -4.74 -14.14
N PRO A 105 -11.32 -5.91 -14.56
CA PRO A 105 -10.38 -5.97 -15.67
C PRO A 105 -11.00 -5.43 -16.95
N VAL A 106 -10.21 -4.69 -17.74
CA VAL A 106 -10.59 -4.40 -19.12
C VAL A 106 -10.15 -5.56 -20.01
N HIS A 107 -11.12 -6.21 -20.67
CA HIS A 107 -10.81 -7.17 -21.73
C HIS A 107 -10.41 -6.40 -22.99
N ALA A 108 -9.29 -6.80 -23.59
CA ALA A 108 -8.85 -6.30 -24.89
C ALA A 108 -9.76 -6.79 -26.02
#